data_AF-A0A7X8PUZ1-F1
#
_entry.id   AF-A0A7X8PUZ1-F1
#
_cell.length_a   1.000
_cell.length_b   1.000
_cell.length_c   1.000
_cell.angle_alpha   90.00
_cell.angle_beta   90.00
_cell.angle_gamma   90.00
#
_symmetry.space_group_name_H-M   'P 1'
#
loop_
_entity.id
_entity.type
_entity.pdbx_description
1 polymer ?
#
loop_
_entity_poly.entity_id
_entity_poly.type
_entity_poly.pdbx_seq_one_letter_code
_entity_poly.pdbx_strand_id
1 'polypeptide(L)' 'MLKNIIFKIIAEKKARNIEPAHAFFRDVFDRATIEGIAADEIRNGLNELFINGEIEVGETLNDKWIRII' A
#
# COMPACT_ATOMS: atom_id res chain seq x y z
N MET A 1 -8.17 -7.14 3.05
CA MET A 1 -6.92 -7.87 2.72
C MET A 1 -5.79 -6.90 2.38
N LEU A 2 -5.94 -6.03 1.38
CA LEU A 2 -4.93 -5.03 0.99
C LEU A 2 -4.49 -4.10 2.14
N LYS A 3 -5.44 -3.67 2.99
CA LYS A 3 -5.13 -2.89 4.20
C LYS A 3 -4.13 -3.60 5.13
N ASN A 4 -4.23 -4.93 5.27
CA ASN A 4 -3.29 -5.71 6.07
C ASN A 4 -1.90 -5.79 5.43
N ILE A 5 -1.83 -5.88 4.10
CA ILE A 5 -0.57 -5.82 3.35
C ILE A 5 0.11 -4.47 3.56
N ILE A 6 -0.64 -3.38 3.43
CA ILE A 6 -0.15 -2.01 3.69
C ILE A 6 0.36 -1.90 5.14
N PHE A 7 -0.41 -2.36 6.13
CA PHE A 7 0.01 -2.36 7.53
C PHE A 7 1.31 -3.13 7.77
N LYS A 8 1.46 -4.32 7.17
CA LYS A 8 2.69 -5.13 7.28
C LYS A 8 3.91 -4.40 6.69
N ILE A 9 3.77 -3.81 5.50
CA ILE A 9 4.85 -3.03 4.87
C ILE A 9 5.29 -1.88 5.77
N ILE A 10 4.33 -1.12 6.30
CA ILE A 10 4.60 0.01 7.20
C ILE A 10 5.28 -0.47 8.48
N ALA A 11 4.78 -1.54 9.10
CA ALA A 11 5.34 -2.11 10.33
C ALA A 11 6.79 -2.58 10.13
N GLU A 12 7.09 -3.23 9.00
CA GLU A 12 8.44 -3.69 8.66
C GLU A 12 9.41 -2.51 8.42
N LYS A 13 8.97 -1.45 7.75
CA LYS A 13 9.79 -0.23 7.58
C LYS A 13 10.10 0.43 8.93
N LYS A 14 9.11 0.53 9.81
CA LYS A 14 9.29 1.02 11.19
C LYS A 14 10.25 0.16 11.99
N ALA A 15 10.11 -1.16 11.95
CA ALA A 15 11.01 -2.09 12.65
C ALA A 15 12.46 -1.97 12.17
N ARG A 16 12.67 -1.52 10.93
CA ARG A 16 13.98 -1.28 10.32
C ARG A 16 14.47 0.17 10.44
N ASN A 17 13.72 1.05 11.11
CA ASN A 17 13.99 2.49 11.19
C ASN A 17 14.15 3.17 9.82
N ILE A 18 13.34 2.77 8.84
CA ILE A 18 13.32 3.37 7.49
C ILE A 18 12.22 4.43 7.45
N GLU A 19 12.62 5.68 7.27
CA GLU A 19 11.71 6.82 7.11
C GLU A 19 11.76 7.37 5.67
N PRO A 20 10.63 7.80 5.10
CA PRO A 20 9.27 7.70 5.65
C PRO A 20 8.73 6.26 5.61
N ALA A 21 8.04 5.85 6.68
CA ALA A 21 7.53 4.48 6.81
C ALA A 21 6.27 4.16 5.98
N HIS A 22 5.90 4.96 4.96
CA HIS A 22 4.74 4.68 4.12
C HIS A 22 4.97 3.46 3.21
N ALA A 23 3.90 2.82 2.74
CA ALA A 23 3.99 1.78 1.72
C ALA A 23 4.09 2.43 0.33
N PHE A 24 4.79 1.82 -0.62
CA PHE A 24 4.68 2.22 -2.02
C PHE A 24 3.60 1.39 -2.73
N PHE A 25 2.96 1.97 -3.76
CA PHE A 25 2.00 1.24 -4.58
C PHE A 25 2.61 -0.04 -5.14
N ARG A 26 3.84 0.03 -5.64
CA ARG A 26 4.55 -1.15 -6.15
C ARG A 26 4.75 -2.22 -5.06
N ASP A 27 5.15 -1.83 -3.85
CA ASP A 27 5.33 -2.77 -2.74
C ASP A 27 4.02 -3.53 -2.42
N VAL A 28 2.90 -2.79 -2.41
CA VAL A 28 1.58 -3.36 -2.15
C VAL A 28 1.14 -4.26 -3.30
N PHE A 29 1.33 -3.82 -4.53
CA PHE A 29 0.95 -4.54 -5.74
C PHE A 29 1.73 -5.86 -5.86
N ASP A 30 3.04 -5.82 -5.68
CA ASP A 30 3.91 -7.00 -5.77
C ASP A 30 3.55 -8.03 -4.69
N ARG A 31 3.33 -7.60 -3.44
CA ARG A 31 2.91 -8.51 -2.35
C ARG A 31 1.52 -9.10 -2.58
N ALA A 32 0.55 -8.29 -2.98
CA ALA A 32 -0.80 -8.76 -3.28
C ALA A 32 -0.82 -9.77 -4.43
N THR A 33 0.00 -9.54 -5.46
CA THR A 33 0.16 -10.48 -6.57
C THR A 33 0.77 -11.81 -6.11
N ILE A 34 1.78 -11.78 -5.22
CA ILE A 34 2.35 -12.99 -4.61
C ILE A 34 1.30 -13.75 -3.77
N GLU A 35 0.39 -13.04 -3.12
CA GLU A 35 -0.75 -13.62 -2.39
C GLU A 35 -1.88 -14.12 -3.31
N GLY A 36 -1.73 -14.01 -4.64
CA GLY A 36 -2.66 -14.54 -5.63
C GLY A 36 -3.82 -13.61 -6.00
N ILE A 37 -3.77 -12.33 -5.62
CA ILE A 37 -4.80 -11.34 -5.94
C ILE A 37 -4.60 -10.85 -7.38
N ALA A 38 -5.68 -10.78 -8.16
CA ALA A 38 -5.59 -10.30 -9.54
C ALA A 38 -5.30 -8.80 -9.62
N ALA A 39 -4.63 -8.37 -10.68
CA ALA A 39 -4.15 -7.00 -10.86
C ALA A 39 -5.28 -5.94 -10.86
N ASP A 40 -6.44 -6.28 -11.39
CA ASP A 40 -7.66 -5.47 -11.40
C ASP A 40 -8.29 -5.39 -10.00
N GLU A 41 -8.36 -6.51 -9.28
CA GLU A 41 -8.83 -6.54 -7.89
C GLU A 41 -7.96 -5.69 -6.96
N ILE A 42 -6.64 -5.70 -7.16
CA ILE A 42 -5.72 -4.83 -6.39
C ILE A 42 -6.04 -3.36 -6.64
N ARG A 43 -6.18 -2.96 -7.91
CA ARG A 43 -6.45 -1.57 -8.28
C ARG A 43 -7.81 -1.11 -7.78
N ASN A 44 -8.84 -1.92 -7.96
CA ASN A 44 -10.19 -1.62 -7.51
C ASN A 44 -10.24 -1.52 -5.98
N GLY A 45 -9.64 -2.47 -5.27
CA GLY A 45 -9.60 -2.45 -3.81
C GLY A 45 -8.81 -1.28 -3.23
N LEU A 46 -7.69 -0.87 -3.85
CA LEU A 46 -6.98 0.35 -3.44
C LEU A 46 -7.80 1.61 -3.71
N ASN A 47 -8.52 1.66 -4.83
CA ASN A 47 -9.39 2.78 -5.15
C ASN A 47 -10.57 2.88 -4.16
N GLU A 48 -11.19 1.76 -3.78
CA GLU A 48 -12.23 1.71 -2.75
C GLU A 48 -11.73 2.21 -1.39
N LEU A 49 -10.55 1.75 -0.95
CA LEU A 49 -9.95 2.22 0.30
C LEU A 49 -9.68 3.74 0.27
N PHE A 50 -9.27 4.27 -0.88
CA PHE A 50 -9.05 5.71 -1.05
C PHE A 50 -10.36 6.50 -1.01
N ILE A 51 -11.38 6.06 -1.76
CA ILE A 51 -12.71 6.68 -1.78
C ILE A 51 -13.36 6.67 -0.39
N ASN A 52 -13.18 5.59 0.37
CA ASN A 52 -13.69 5.47 1.73
C ASN A 52 -12.90 6.29 2.76
N GLY A 53 -11.80 6.94 2.37
CA GLY A 53 -10.95 7.70 3.29
C GLY A 53 -10.20 6.81 4.29
N GLU A 54 -9.92 5.55 3.94
CA GLU A 54 -9.15 4.64 4.79
C GLU A 54 -7.64 4.73 4.52
N ILE A 55 -7.26 5.24 3.35
CA ILE A 55 -5.87 5.47 2.96
C ILE A 55 -5.71 6.86 2.33
N GLU A 56 -4.54 7.45 2.54
CA GLU A 56 -4.05 8.57 1.76
C GLU A 56 -3.08 8.08 0.69
N VAL A 57 -3.15 8.71 -0.47
CA VAL A 57 -2.22 8.48 -1.58
C VAL A 57 -1.58 9.80 -1.95
N GLY A 58 -0.26 9.79 -2.11
CA GLY A 58 0.45 10.92 -2.69
C GLY A 58 1.52 10.46 -3.67
N GLU A 59 2.13 11.44 -4.33
CA GLU A 59 3.09 11.19 -5.39
C GLU A 59 4.52 11.36 -4.88
N THR A 60 5.42 10.53 -5.41
CA THR A 60 6.87 10.74 -5.38
C THR A 60 7.38 10.85 -6.82
N LEU A 61 8.67 11.11 -7.01
CA LEU A 61 9.27 11.19 -8.34
C LEU A 61 9.07 9.91 -9.18
N ASN A 62 9.02 8.74 -8.54
CA ASN A 62 9.06 7.44 -9.23
C ASN A 62 7.90 6.49 -8.90
N ASP A 63 7.08 6.81 -7.89
CA ASP A 63 6.00 5.94 -7.43
C ASP A 63 4.94 6.73 -6.64
N LYS A 64 3.83 6.07 -6.29
CA LYS A 64 2.84 6.59 -5.35
C LYS A 64 3.09 6.01 -3.97
N TRP A 65 3.06 6.86 -2.95
CA TRP A 65 3.07 6.43 -1.57
C TRP A 65 1.65 6.26 -1.05
N ILE A 66 1.46 5.30 -0.15
CA ILE A 66 0.19 4.93 0.47
C ILE A 66 0.40 4.93 1.99
N ARG A 67 -0.48 5.65 2.70
CA ARG A 67 -0.52 5.68 4.16
C ARG A 67 -1.93 5.31 4.63
N ILE A 68 -2.03 4.63 5.77
CA ILE A 68 -3.32 4.38 6.42
C ILE A 68 -3.68 5.59 7.31
N ILE A 69 -4.93 6.03 7.24
CA ILE A 69 -5.51 7.08 8.09
C ILE A 69 -5.88 6.50 9.46
#